data_AF-A0A1H1B5W2-F1
#
_entry.id   AF-A0A1H1B5W2-F1
#
_cell.length_a   1.000
_cell.length_b   1.000
_cell.length_c   1.000
_cell.angle_alpha   90.00
_cell.angle_beta   90.00
_cell.angle_gamma   90.00
#
_symmetry.space_group_name_H-M   'P 1'
#
loop_
_entity.id
_entity.type
_entity.pdbx_description
1 polymer ?
#
loop_
_entity_poly.entity_id
_entity_poly.type
_entity_poly.pdbx_seq_one_letter_code
_entity_poly.pdbx_strand_id
1 'polypeptide(L)'
;MVDRRREQTRGQLILIGAIALAFIILGVVVVFNGVLYTETISSSSTSQSASNEEVTGLEIEQSVGCLLAMEQNGTLEDDFDAEIDRLRNSYRNLTAQSTPAVADIEVTETNPPDSVNVTITYDSHDLSYTQTREIEPGAENCPDES
;
A
#
# COMPACT_ATOMS: atom_id res chain seq x y z
N MET A 1 -70.13 5.03 8.91
CA MET A 1 -68.96 4.17 9.25
C MET A 1 -68.01 4.04 8.05
N VAL A 2 -67.41 5.13 7.55
CA VAL A 2 -66.56 5.11 6.33
C VAL A 2 -65.17 5.73 6.55
N ASP A 3 -64.90 6.42 7.67
CA ASP A 3 -63.62 7.11 7.88
C ASP A 3 -62.45 6.23 8.33
N ARG A 4 -62.67 5.16 9.11
CA ARG A 4 -61.57 4.30 9.61
C ARG A 4 -60.77 3.60 8.50
N ARG A 5 -61.42 3.23 7.38
CA ARG A 5 -60.71 2.60 6.26
C ARG A 5 -59.76 3.57 5.58
N ARG A 6 -60.13 4.85 5.45
CA ARG A 6 -59.33 5.85 4.73
C ARG A 6 -58.04 6.21 5.48
N GLU A 7 -58.10 6.25 6.80
CA GLU A 7 -56.92 6.43 7.66
C GLU A 7 -56.02 5.18 7.67
N GLN A 8 -56.60 3.98 7.76
CA GLN A 8 -55.83 2.74 7.66
C GLN A 8 -55.14 2.58 6.30
N THR A 9 -55.82 2.90 5.19
CA THR A 9 -55.22 2.84 3.86
C THR A 9 -54.06 3.84 3.71
N ARG A 10 -54.19 5.06 4.25
CA ARG A 10 -53.11 6.06 4.22
C ARG A 10 -51.94 5.66 5.10
N GLY A 11 -52.20 5.18 6.31
CA GLY A 11 -51.15 4.67 7.22
C GLY A 11 -50.41 3.47 6.64
N GLN A 12 -51.13 2.55 5.99
CA GLN A 12 -50.54 1.39 5.33
C GLN A 12 -49.72 1.78 4.11
N LEU A 13 -50.17 2.77 3.32
CA LEU A 13 -49.39 3.31 2.21
C LEU A 13 -48.09 4.00 2.69
N ILE A 14 -48.14 4.72 3.81
CA ILE A 14 -46.95 5.33 4.42
C ILE A 14 -45.98 4.23 4.91
N LEU A 15 -46.50 3.18 5.53
CA LEU A 15 -45.69 2.06 6.01
C LEU A 15 -44.99 1.31 4.87
N ILE A 16 -45.72 1.01 3.79
CA ILE A 16 -45.14 0.39 2.58
C ILE A 16 -44.11 1.32 1.93
N GLY A 17 -44.40 2.63 1.87
CA GLY A 17 -43.48 3.64 1.34
C GLY A 17 -42.19 3.74 2.15
N ALA A 18 -42.27 3.73 3.48
CA ALA A 18 -41.10 3.78 4.36
C ALA A 18 -40.21 2.54 4.22
N ILE A 19 -40.80 1.34 4.09
CA ILE A 19 -40.05 0.10 3.86
C ILE A 19 -39.36 0.12 2.50
N ALA A 20 -40.06 0.53 1.45
CA ALA A 20 -39.47 0.66 0.11
C ALA A 20 -38.32 1.67 0.09
N LEU A 21 -38.49 2.82 0.74
CA LEU A 21 -37.47 3.85 0.85
C LEU A 21 -36.23 3.34 1.61
N ALA A 22 -36.43 2.58 2.70
CA ALA A 22 -35.34 1.96 3.44
C ALA A 22 -34.49 1.01 2.58
N PHE A 23 -35.12 0.16 1.76
CA PHE A 23 -34.39 -0.71 0.84
C PHE A 23 -33.65 0.05 -0.25
N ILE A 24 -34.20 1.16 -0.75
CA ILE A 24 -33.51 2.04 -1.69
C ILE A 24 -32.25 2.64 -1.04
N ILE A 25 -32.37 3.19 0.17
CA ILE A 25 -31.22 3.74 0.89
C ILE A 25 -30.18 2.65 1.18
N LEU A 26 -30.59 1.48 1.67
CA LEU A 26 -29.68 0.36 1.91
C LEU A 26 -28.98 -0.08 0.62
N GLY A 27 -29.70 -0.19 -0.50
CA GLY A 27 -29.13 -0.53 -1.80
C GLY A 27 -28.11 0.50 -2.25
N VAL A 28 -28.42 1.79 -2.10
CA VAL A 28 -27.51 2.90 -2.42
C VAL A 28 -26.28 2.90 -1.51
N VAL A 29 -26.43 2.66 -0.21
CA VAL A 29 -25.30 2.55 0.74
C VAL A 29 -24.44 1.32 0.47
N VAL A 30 -25.03 0.20 0.07
CA VAL A 30 -24.28 -1.01 -0.32
C VAL A 30 -23.58 -0.81 -1.66
N VAL A 31 -24.19 -0.11 -2.62
CA VAL A 31 -23.53 0.25 -3.88
C VAL A 31 -22.44 1.28 -3.63
N PHE A 32 -22.65 2.32 -2.82
CA PHE A 32 -21.59 3.29 -2.51
C PHE A 32 -20.50 2.70 -1.64
N ASN A 33 -20.79 1.88 -0.64
CA ASN A 33 -19.74 1.16 0.07
C ASN A 33 -19.09 0.14 -0.87
N GLY A 34 -19.86 -0.58 -1.68
CA GLY A 34 -19.34 -1.53 -2.66
C GLY A 34 -18.48 -0.88 -3.74
N VAL A 35 -18.80 0.34 -4.16
CA VAL A 35 -18.06 1.18 -5.11
C VAL A 35 -16.89 1.88 -4.41
N LEU A 36 -17.03 2.37 -3.19
CA LEU A 36 -15.89 2.89 -2.41
C LEU A 36 -14.91 1.77 -2.02
N TYR A 37 -15.37 0.51 -1.95
CA TYR A 37 -14.52 -0.68 -1.84
C TYR A 37 -14.10 -1.27 -3.21
N THR A 38 -14.63 -0.79 -4.35
CA THR A 38 -14.22 -1.23 -5.71
C THR A 38 -13.65 -0.13 -6.61
N GLU A 39 -13.56 1.12 -6.14
CA GLU A 39 -12.76 2.19 -6.73
C GLU A 39 -11.29 2.12 -6.30
N THR A 40 -10.94 1.13 -5.45
CA THR A 40 -9.56 0.64 -5.30
C THR A 40 -9.31 -0.62 -6.15
N ILE A 41 -10.12 -0.85 -7.19
CA ILE A 41 -9.95 -1.98 -8.11
C ILE A 41 -9.89 -1.46 -9.55
N SER A 42 -8.76 -0.84 -9.85
CA SER A 42 -8.13 -0.96 -11.17
C SER A 42 -7.48 -2.36 -11.37
N SER A 43 -7.86 -3.36 -10.56
CA SER A 43 -7.22 -4.67 -10.37
C SER A 43 -7.47 -5.67 -11.50
N SER A 44 -7.17 -5.30 -12.73
CA SER A 44 -6.77 -6.31 -13.74
C SER A 44 -5.29 -6.17 -14.12
N SER A 45 -4.72 -4.97 -14.03
CA SER A 45 -3.27 -4.73 -14.05
C SER A 45 -2.66 -4.66 -12.63
N THR A 46 -3.43 -4.20 -11.63
CA THR A 46 -2.92 -3.97 -10.26
C THR A 46 -2.65 -5.23 -9.45
N SER A 47 -3.22 -6.41 -9.79
CA SER A 47 -3.00 -7.61 -8.96
C SER A 47 -1.62 -8.24 -9.13
N GLN A 48 -0.99 -8.09 -10.31
CA GLN A 48 0.40 -8.51 -10.55
C GLN A 48 1.39 -7.39 -10.20
N SER A 49 1.03 -6.13 -10.47
CA SER A 49 1.82 -4.97 -10.07
C SER A 49 1.93 -4.86 -8.55
N ALA A 50 0.84 -4.97 -7.80
CA ALA A 50 0.87 -4.95 -6.32
C ALA A 50 1.65 -6.13 -5.73
N SER A 51 1.59 -7.32 -6.31
CA SER A 51 2.41 -8.45 -5.84
C SER A 51 3.90 -8.23 -6.12
N ASN A 52 4.25 -7.63 -7.26
CA ASN A 52 5.64 -7.29 -7.57
C ASN A 52 6.13 -6.16 -6.65
N GLU A 53 5.30 -5.16 -6.37
CA GLU A 53 5.59 -4.06 -5.45
C GLU A 53 5.83 -4.56 -4.02
N GLU A 54 4.98 -5.47 -3.53
CA GLU A 54 5.13 -6.03 -2.19
C GLU A 54 6.39 -6.90 -2.08
N VAL A 55 6.71 -7.69 -3.11
CA VAL A 55 7.95 -8.47 -3.17
C VAL A 55 9.17 -7.57 -3.25
N THR A 56 9.18 -6.57 -4.13
CA THR A 56 10.29 -5.61 -4.27
C THR A 56 10.46 -4.77 -3.01
N GLY A 57 9.37 -4.37 -2.37
CA GLY A 57 9.42 -3.65 -1.08
C GLY A 57 10.04 -4.50 0.03
N LEU A 58 9.69 -5.79 0.11
CA LEU A 58 10.32 -6.73 1.05
C LEU A 58 11.80 -6.98 0.73
N GLU A 59 12.17 -7.05 -0.54
CA GLU A 59 13.56 -7.23 -0.98
C GLU A 59 14.43 -6.01 -0.62
N ILE A 60 13.91 -4.80 -0.84
CA ILE A 60 14.55 -3.55 -0.43
C ILE A 60 14.66 -3.49 1.09
N GLU A 61 13.59 -3.86 1.81
CA GLU A 61 13.56 -3.87 3.26
C GLU A 61 14.65 -4.78 3.86
N GLN A 62 14.75 -5.99 3.32
CA GLN A 62 15.79 -6.94 3.70
C GLN A 62 17.19 -6.42 3.32
N SER A 63 17.36 -5.87 2.12
CA SER A 63 18.64 -5.34 1.66
C SER A 63 19.14 -4.21 2.56
N VAL A 64 18.29 -3.21 2.86
CA VAL A 64 18.65 -2.10 3.75
C VAL A 64 18.85 -2.56 5.19
N GLY A 65 18.03 -3.51 5.68
CA GLY A 65 18.20 -4.11 7.00
C GLY A 65 19.55 -4.80 7.17
N CYS A 66 20.07 -5.42 6.11
CA CYS A 66 21.40 -6.02 6.09
C CYS A 66 22.52 -4.98 6.09
N LEU A 67 22.40 -3.93 5.29
CA LEU A 67 23.35 -2.82 5.29
C LEU A 67 23.42 -2.16 6.66
N LEU A 68 22.27 -1.97 7.32
CA LEU A 68 22.21 -1.42 8.67
C LEU A 68 22.86 -2.35 9.71
N ALA A 69 22.68 -3.67 9.59
CA ALA A 69 23.33 -4.64 10.46
C ALA A 69 24.86 -4.67 10.25
N MET A 70 25.33 -4.56 9.00
CA MET A 70 26.76 -4.50 8.67
C MET A 70 27.41 -3.19 9.15
N GLU A 71 26.71 -2.06 9.03
CA GLU A 71 27.13 -0.77 9.59
C GLU A 71 27.27 -0.87 11.12
N GLN A 72 26.28 -1.46 11.80
CA GLN A 72 26.32 -1.66 13.25
C GLN A 72 27.49 -2.57 13.68
N ASN A 73 27.79 -3.60 12.89
CA ASN A 73 28.89 -4.53 13.16
C ASN A 73 30.26 -4.00 12.68
N GLY A 74 30.30 -2.85 12.01
CA GLY A 74 31.50 -2.27 11.41
C GLY A 74 32.12 -3.13 10.31
N THR A 75 31.32 -3.95 9.64
CA THR A 75 31.74 -4.82 8.53
C THR A 75 31.43 -4.22 7.15
N LEU A 76 30.78 -3.06 7.12
CA LEU A 76 30.53 -2.32 5.88
C LEU A 76 31.86 -1.83 5.29
N GLU A 77 32.14 -2.16 4.03
CA GLU A 77 33.40 -1.76 3.36
C GLU A 77 33.41 -0.27 2.96
N ASP A 78 32.25 0.26 2.60
CA ASP A 78 32.04 1.65 2.19
C ASP A 78 31.06 2.34 3.15
N ASP A 79 30.93 3.67 3.07
CA ASP A 79 29.94 4.43 3.85
C ASP A 79 28.51 3.94 3.53
N PHE A 80 27.65 3.86 4.55
CA PHE A 80 26.24 3.43 4.41
C PHE A 80 25.50 4.17 3.29
N ASP A 81 25.66 5.48 3.19
CA ASP A 81 25.04 6.30 2.12
C ASP A 81 25.49 5.87 0.71
N ALA A 82 26.77 5.50 0.53
CA ALA A 82 27.30 5.07 -0.75
C ALA A 82 26.72 3.72 -1.19
N GLU A 83 26.46 2.83 -0.22
CA GLU A 83 25.87 1.53 -0.49
C GLU A 83 24.37 1.63 -0.79
N ILE A 84 23.65 2.54 -0.11
CA ILE A 84 22.27 2.90 -0.46
C ILE A 84 22.18 3.47 -1.89
N ASP A 85 23.14 4.31 -2.30
CA ASP A 85 23.19 4.84 -3.67
C ASP A 85 23.39 3.74 -4.71
N ARG A 86 24.23 2.73 -4.42
CA ARG A 86 24.40 1.56 -5.30
C ARG A 86 23.13 0.74 -5.39
N LEU A 87 22.49 0.49 -4.25
CA LEU A 87 21.21 -0.22 -4.16
C LEU A 87 20.14 0.48 -5.01
N ARG A 88 19.97 1.79 -4.81
CA ARG A 88 19.04 2.65 -5.57
C ARG A 88 19.27 2.52 -7.07
N ASN A 89 20.53 2.62 -7.51
CA ASN A 89 20.87 2.51 -8.94
C ASN A 89 20.60 1.11 -9.51
N SER A 90 20.88 0.06 -8.72
CA SER A 90 20.60 -1.33 -9.10
C SER A 90 19.11 -1.55 -9.33
N TYR A 91 18.26 -1.22 -8.35
CA TYR A 91 16.81 -1.37 -8.46
C TYR A 91 16.22 -0.51 -9.57
N ARG A 92 16.69 0.73 -9.73
CA ARG A 92 16.25 1.60 -10.83
C ARG A 92 16.56 1.00 -12.20
N ASN A 93 17.71 0.35 -12.36
CA ASN A 93 18.08 -0.31 -13.61
C ASN A 93 17.28 -1.61 -13.84
N LEU A 94 17.11 -2.43 -12.80
CA LEU A 94 16.36 -3.69 -12.86
C LEU A 94 14.88 -3.47 -13.16
N THR A 95 14.30 -2.39 -12.62
CA THR A 95 12.88 -2.09 -12.75
C THR A 95 12.59 -1.11 -13.89
N ALA A 96 13.60 -0.60 -14.61
CA ALA A 96 13.42 0.33 -15.74
C ALA A 96 12.51 -0.21 -16.87
N GLN A 97 12.36 -1.54 -16.98
CA GLN A 97 11.51 -2.20 -17.98
C GLN A 97 10.25 -2.85 -17.37
N SER A 98 10.07 -2.76 -16.05
CA SER A 98 8.98 -3.39 -15.30
C SER A 98 8.05 -2.32 -14.74
N THR A 99 6.74 -2.60 -14.69
CA THR A 99 5.76 -1.67 -14.11
C THR A 99 5.07 -2.27 -12.88
N PRO A 100 5.10 -1.58 -11.72
CA PRO A 100 5.77 -0.29 -11.53
C PRO A 100 7.29 -0.41 -11.44
N ALA A 101 7.96 0.69 -11.79
CA ALA A 101 9.40 0.84 -11.65
C ALA A 101 9.72 1.48 -10.30
N VAL A 102 10.78 1.02 -9.63
CA VAL A 102 11.36 1.71 -8.48
C VAL A 102 12.09 2.92 -9.03
N ALA A 103 11.54 4.11 -8.80
CA ALA A 103 12.11 5.36 -9.29
C ALA A 103 13.15 5.92 -8.31
N ASP A 104 12.90 5.76 -7.01
CA ASP A 104 13.79 6.27 -5.97
C ASP A 104 13.69 5.45 -4.67
N ILE A 105 14.78 5.44 -3.90
CA ILE A 105 14.89 4.86 -2.57
C ILE A 105 15.61 5.88 -1.70
N GLU A 106 14.92 6.48 -0.74
CA GLU A 106 15.46 7.47 0.18
C GLU A 106 15.53 6.87 1.58
N VAL A 107 16.68 6.98 2.24
CA VAL A 107 16.85 6.56 3.63
C VAL A 107 16.98 7.81 4.49
N THR A 108 16.06 7.99 5.42
CA THR A 108 16.12 9.04 6.44
C THR A 108 16.45 8.38 7.76
N GLU A 109 17.64 8.67 8.26
CA GLU A 109 18.08 8.22 9.58
C GLU A 109 17.21 8.84 10.68
N THR A 110 16.56 7.99 11.47
CA THR A 110 15.86 8.44 12.68
C THR A 110 16.74 8.37 13.93
N ASN A 111 17.80 7.57 13.90
CA ASN A 111 18.99 7.55 14.77
C ASN A 111 19.69 6.19 14.50
N PRO A 112 20.72 6.10 13.64
CA PRO A 112 21.55 4.90 13.61
C PRO A 112 22.13 4.66 15.02
N PRO A 113 22.11 3.43 15.55
CA PRO A 113 21.96 2.15 14.87
C PRO A 113 20.63 1.39 15.14
N ASP A 114 19.57 2.08 15.57
CA ASP A 114 18.35 1.43 16.07
C ASP A 114 17.32 1.13 14.96
N SER A 115 17.01 2.12 14.12
CA SER A 115 16.13 1.95 12.95
C SER A 115 16.31 3.08 11.94
N VAL A 116 15.98 2.81 10.67
CA VAL A 116 15.98 3.80 9.59
C VAL A 116 14.64 3.83 8.89
N ASN A 117 14.19 5.04 8.51
CA ASN A 117 13.00 5.18 7.69
C ASN A 117 13.39 5.13 6.21
N VAL A 118 12.87 4.17 5.47
CA VAL A 118 13.09 4.02 4.03
C VAL A 118 11.83 4.41 3.28
N THR A 119 11.95 5.43 2.45
CA THR A 119 10.91 5.88 1.54
C THR A 119 11.22 5.37 0.14
N ILE A 120 10.36 4.50 -0.38
CA ILE A 120 10.45 3.94 -1.73
C ILE A 120 9.43 4.67 -2.60
N THR A 121 9.90 5.24 -3.71
CA THR A 121 9.05 5.87 -4.71
C THR A 121 8.85 4.93 -5.88
N TYR A 122 7.60 4.57 -6.14
CA TYR A 122 7.19 3.78 -7.28
C TYR A 122 6.63 4.71 -8.36
N ASP A 123 7.08 4.49 -9.60
CA ASP A 123 6.57 5.17 -10.77
C ASP A 123 5.90 4.16 -11.70
N SER A 124 4.63 4.42 -12.03
CA SER A 124 3.82 3.62 -12.94
C SER A 124 3.30 4.51 -14.07
N HIS A 125 2.77 3.91 -15.14
CA HIS A 125 2.34 4.65 -16.33
C HIS A 125 1.39 5.83 -16.07
N ASP A 126 0.59 5.76 -15.00
CA ASP A 126 -0.45 6.75 -14.72
C ASP A 126 -0.33 7.41 -13.33
N LEU A 127 0.50 6.84 -12.44
CA LEU A 127 0.56 7.23 -11.03
C LEU A 127 1.98 7.07 -10.48
N SER A 128 2.46 8.09 -9.76
CA SER A 128 3.61 7.99 -8.87
C SER A 128 3.12 7.99 -7.43
N TYR A 129 3.61 7.06 -6.62
CA TYR A 129 3.25 6.95 -5.21
C TYR A 129 4.49 6.59 -4.37
N THR A 130 4.48 7.02 -3.12
CA THR A 130 5.58 6.83 -2.16
C THR A 130 5.13 5.95 -1.00
N GLN A 131 5.98 5.03 -0.56
CA GLN A 131 5.75 4.22 0.62
C GLN A 131 6.94 4.36 1.58
N THR A 132 6.67 4.80 2.81
CA THR A 132 7.67 4.85 3.87
C THR A 132 7.52 3.65 4.79
N ARG A 133 8.63 2.98 5.09
CA ARG A 133 8.73 1.86 6.03
C ARG A 133 9.82 2.14 7.05
N GLU A 134 9.59 1.74 8.29
CA GLU A 134 10.63 1.72 9.30
C GLU A 134 11.33 0.36 9.24
N ILE A 135 12.65 0.37 9.14
CA ILE A 135 13.48 -0.83 9.04
C ILE A 135 14.36 -0.92 10.27
N GLU A 136 14.23 -2.04 10.97
CA GLU A 136 15.12 -2.43 12.06
C GLU A 136 16.32 -3.23 11.50
N PRO A 137 17.49 -3.22 12.17
CA PRO A 137 18.63 -4.03 11.76
C PRO A 137 18.28 -5.52 11.83
N GLY A 138 18.07 -6.13 10.67
CA GLY A 138 17.63 -7.51 10.52
C GLY A 138 18.76 -8.43 10.10
N ALA A 139 19.56 -8.92 11.06
CA ALA A 139 20.69 -9.82 10.76
C ALA A 139 20.27 -11.28 10.44
N GLU A 140 19.02 -11.68 10.69
CA GLU A 140 18.66 -13.11 10.70
C GLU A 140 18.48 -13.74 9.31
N ASN A 141 18.43 -12.95 8.23
CA ASN A 141 18.26 -13.45 6.85
C ASN A 141 19.15 -12.72 5.83
N CYS A 142 20.26 -12.10 6.26
CA CYS A 142 21.20 -11.55 5.30
C CYS A 142 21.93 -12.69 4.60
N PRO A 143 21.89 -12.77 3.26
CA PRO A 143 22.75 -13.72 2.57
C PRO A 143 24.20 -13.38 2.94
N ASP A 144 24.88 -14.31 3.61
CA ASP A 144 26.33 -14.22 3.81
C ASP A 144 26.95 -14.09 2.41
N GLU A 145 27.66 -12.99 2.17
CA GLU A 145 28.42 -12.81 0.93
C GLU A 145 29.43 -13.96 0.82
N SER A 146 29.21 -14.85 -0.14
CA SER A 146 30.07 -16.00 -0.45
C SER A 146 31.09 -15.67 -1.52
#